data_AF-A0A7I0KGF8-F1
#
_entry.id   AF-A0A7I0KGF8-F1
#
_cell.length_a   1.000
_cell.length_b   1.000
_cell.length_c   1.000
_cell.angle_alpha   90.00
_cell.angle_beta   90.00
_cell.angle_gamma   90.00
#
_symmetry.space_group_name_H-M   'P 1'
#
loop_
_entity.id
_entity.type
_entity.pdbx_description
1 polymer ?
#
loop_
_entity_poly.entity_id
_entity_poly.type
_entity_poly.pdbx_seq_one_letter_code
_entity_poly.pdbx_strand_id
1 'polypeptide(L)'
;KPQLVSGTAVFLTSDPLSAPTALMHSLKHYKVLHEQNVILSVVTAPQPVVPDSERVKMETVNELFMRVTLTFGYMEQPNIPRALAICRKQGWKFDIMTTSFFLSRRSLKASPNSGMPVWQDRLFIGLARTAADATEYFQIPTGRVVEIGTQVAI
;
A
#
# COMPACT_ATOMS: atom_id res chain seq x y z
N LYS A 1 25.12 5.48 -1.57
CA LYS A 1 23.99 5.81 -0.69
C LYS A 1 22.90 6.44 -1.54
N PRO A 2 21.62 6.07 -1.38
CA PRO A 2 20.52 6.73 -2.08
C PRO A 2 20.45 8.20 -1.68
N GLN A 3 20.02 9.06 -2.60
CA GLN A 3 19.82 10.48 -2.33
C GLN A 3 18.55 10.67 -1.50
N LEU A 4 18.62 11.50 -0.47
CA LEU A 4 17.45 11.86 0.34
C LEU A 4 16.75 13.07 -0.29
N VAL A 5 15.44 12.98 -0.43
CA VAL A 5 14.57 14.08 -0.88
C VAL A 5 13.58 14.44 0.22
N SER A 6 13.23 15.72 0.29
CA SER A 6 12.28 16.23 1.27
C SER A 6 10.88 15.63 1.09
N GLY A 7 10.19 15.41 2.20
CA GLY A 7 8.79 15.00 2.23
C GLY A 7 8.55 13.57 2.70
N THR A 8 7.34 13.10 2.48
CA THR A 8 6.84 11.83 3.02
C THR A 8 6.36 10.92 1.89
N ALA A 9 6.85 9.68 1.87
CA ALA A 9 6.39 8.65 0.94
C ALA A 9 5.69 7.52 1.71
N VAL A 10 4.46 7.21 1.31
CA VAL A 10 3.68 6.10 1.87
C VAL A 10 3.67 4.96 0.86
N PHE A 11 4.31 3.85 1.20
CA PHE A 11 4.36 2.64 0.40
C PHE A 11 3.34 1.63 0.92
N LEU A 12 2.32 1.34 0.13
CA LEU A 12 1.33 0.33 0.51
C LEU A 12 1.85 -1.08 0.23
N THR A 13 1.65 -1.96 1.21
CA THR A 13 1.99 -3.38 1.12
C THR A 13 0.96 -4.25 1.83
N SER A 14 0.64 -5.39 1.23
CA SER A 14 -0.18 -6.44 1.86
C SER A 14 0.60 -7.24 2.91
N ASP A 15 1.94 -7.23 2.83
CA ASP A 15 2.81 -7.88 3.81
C ASP A 15 3.66 -6.81 4.53
N PRO A 16 3.42 -6.55 5.83
CA PRO A 16 4.14 -5.54 6.61
C PRO A 16 5.57 -5.96 6.99
N LEU A 17 5.89 -7.26 6.94
CA LEU A 17 7.21 -7.78 7.31
C LEU A 17 8.18 -7.76 6.12
N SER A 18 7.65 -7.81 4.89
CA SER A 18 8.43 -7.73 3.66
C SER A 18 8.61 -6.29 3.17
N ALA A 19 9.74 -6.02 2.51
CA ALA A 19 9.98 -4.73 1.87
C ALA A 19 8.98 -4.49 0.71
N PRO A 20 8.24 -3.36 0.69
CA PRO A 20 7.26 -3.10 -0.37
C PRO A 20 7.90 -3.08 -1.76
N THR A 21 7.26 -3.72 -2.74
CA THR A 21 7.82 -3.81 -4.09
C THR A 21 8.02 -2.43 -4.72
N ALA A 22 7.09 -1.49 -4.52
CA ALA A 22 7.22 -0.12 -5.01
C ALA A 22 8.46 0.61 -4.45
N LEU A 23 8.81 0.37 -3.18
CA LEU A 23 10.04 0.90 -2.57
C LEU A 23 11.27 0.31 -3.25
N MET A 24 11.29 -1.01 -3.45
CA MET A 24 12.40 -1.70 -4.11
C MET A 24 12.60 -1.23 -5.55
N HIS A 25 11.51 -1.03 -6.30
CA HIS A 25 11.56 -0.47 -7.65
C HIS A 25 12.05 0.98 -7.65
N SER A 26 11.56 1.82 -6.74
CA SER A 26 12.02 3.21 -6.60
C SER A 26 13.52 3.28 -6.33
N LEU A 27 14.00 2.45 -5.40
CA LEU A 27 15.43 2.35 -5.08
C LEU A 27 16.27 1.84 -6.26
N LYS A 28 15.76 0.86 -7.01
CA LYS A 28 16.46 0.29 -8.18
C LYS A 28 16.64 1.30 -9.31
N HIS A 29 15.61 2.09 -9.60
CA HIS A 29 15.59 2.99 -10.76
C HIS A 29 16.01 4.42 -10.43
N TYR A 30 15.45 5.00 -9.37
CA TYR A 30 15.68 6.40 -9.01
C TYR A 30 16.80 6.57 -7.98
N LYS A 31 17.11 5.52 -7.20
CA LYS A 31 18.11 5.59 -6.12
C LYS A 31 17.85 6.72 -5.13
N VAL A 32 16.57 7.02 -4.88
CA VAL A 32 16.09 8.10 -4.02
C VAL A 32 15.24 7.54 -2.87
N LEU A 33 15.39 8.13 -1.68
CA LEU A 33 14.54 7.90 -0.51
C LEU A 33 13.97 9.23 -0.03
N HIS A 34 12.79 9.19 0.57
CA HIS A 34 12.23 10.39 1.22
C HIS A 34 12.80 10.51 2.64
N GLU A 35 12.74 11.69 3.23
CA GLU A 35 13.10 11.90 4.65
C GLU A 35 12.20 11.08 5.58
N GLN A 36 10.93 10.89 5.21
CA GLN A 36 9.99 10.04 5.92
C GLN A 36 9.40 8.98 4.98
N ASN A 37 9.66 7.71 5.26
CA ASN A 37 9.14 6.59 4.51
C ASN A 37 8.20 5.77 5.40
N VAL A 38 6.95 5.65 4.99
CA VAL A 38 5.93 4.89 5.72
C VAL A 38 5.62 3.62 4.97
N ILE A 39 5.74 2.49 5.65
CA ILE A 39 5.25 1.21 5.17
C ILE A 39 3.83 1.05 5.71
N LEU A 40 2.84 1.16 4.83
CA LEU A 40 1.43 1.13 5.18
C LEU A 40 0.81 -0.22 4.82
N SER A 41 0.18 -0.87 5.78
CA SER A 41 -0.58 -2.09 5.57
C SER A 41 -2.02 -1.91 6.04
N VAL A 42 -2.96 -2.42 5.24
CA VAL A 42 -4.38 -2.41 5.56
C VAL A 42 -4.83 -3.82 5.88
N VAL A 43 -5.42 -4.01 7.05
CA VAL A 43 -5.88 -5.30 7.56
C VAL A 43 -7.38 -5.23 7.82
N THR A 44 -8.10 -6.26 7.38
CA THR A 44 -9.52 -6.43 7.68
C THR A 44 -9.68 -7.25 8.95
N ALA A 45 -10.35 -6.70 9.96
CA ALA A 45 -10.67 -7.38 11.20
C ALA A 45 -11.92 -8.26 11.05
N PRO A 46 -12.06 -9.33 11.87
CA PRO A 46 -13.22 -10.22 11.84
C PRO A 46 -14.49 -9.58 12.45
N GLN A 47 -14.39 -8.36 13.00
CA GLN A 47 -15.51 -7.61 13.55
C GLN A 47 -16.09 -6.64 12.51
N PRO A 48 -17.40 -6.31 12.58
CA PRO A 48 -18.07 -5.50 11.56
C PRO A 48 -17.51 -4.07 11.47
N VAL A 49 -17.16 -3.49 12.62
CA VAL A 49 -16.61 -2.12 12.75
C VAL A 49 -15.52 -2.15 13.81
N VAL A 50 -14.43 -1.41 13.59
CA VAL A 50 -13.28 -1.30 14.51
C VAL A 50 -13.29 0.07 15.21
N PRO A 51 -13.09 0.15 16.53
CA PRO A 51 -13.00 1.42 17.24
C PRO A 51 -11.73 2.20 16.83
N ASP A 52 -11.79 3.53 16.88
CA ASP A 52 -10.68 4.41 16.45
C ASP A 52 -9.37 4.19 17.24
N SER A 53 -9.46 3.66 18.47
CA SER A 53 -8.30 3.29 19.29
C SER A 53 -7.51 2.10 18.73
N GLU A 54 -8.17 1.19 18.01
CA GLU A 54 -7.57 -0.01 17.41
C GLU A 54 -7.35 0.12 15.90
N ARG A 55 -7.89 1.20 15.31
CA ARG A 55 -7.82 1.47 13.86
C ARG A 55 -6.40 1.73 13.37
N VAL A 56 -5.52 2.23 14.23
CA VAL A 56 -4.15 2.61 13.86
C VAL A 56 -3.15 2.01 14.85
N LYS A 57 -2.16 1.29 14.32
CA LYS A 57 -0.95 0.91 15.03
C LYS A 57 0.27 1.49 14.32
N MET A 58 1.11 2.22 15.04
CA MET A 58 2.35 2.80 14.52
C MET A 58 3.57 2.21 15.22
N GLU A 59 4.58 1.86 14.45
CA GLU A 59 5.85 1.31 14.93
C GLU A 59 7.01 2.03 14.21
N THR A 60 7.88 2.69 14.97
CA THR A 60 9.09 3.29 14.39
C THR A 60 10.13 2.18 14.17
N VAL A 61 10.56 2.00 12.92
CA VAL A 61 11.59 1.00 12.57
C VAL A 61 12.98 1.61 12.68
N ASN A 62 13.16 2.83 12.18
CA ASN A 62 14.37 3.64 12.33
C ASN A 62 14.05 5.12 12.05
N GLU A 63 15.08 5.97 11.96
CA GLU A 63 14.92 7.41 11.72
C GLU A 63 14.20 7.77 10.39
N LEU A 64 14.33 6.93 9.37
CA LEU A 64 13.77 7.16 8.03
C LEU A 64 12.50 6.34 7.75
N PHE A 65 12.25 5.29 8.54
CA PHE A 65 11.20 4.30 8.29
C PHE A 65 10.27 4.14 9.47
N MET A 66 8.97 4.22 9.19
CA MET A 66 7.89 3.90 10.10
C MET A 66 6.98 2.84 9.46
N ARG A 67 6.46 1.93 10.28
CA ARG A 67 5.43 0.99 9.89
C ARG A 67 4.11 1.43 10.48
N VAL A 68 3.07 1.47 9.64
CA VAL A 68 1.71 1.82 10.03
C VAL A 68 0.78 0.72 9.58
N THR A 69 0.03 0.16 10.51
CA THR A 69 -1.03 -0.80 10.24
C THR A 69 -2.36 -0.13 10.48
N LEU A 70 -3.21 -0.12 9.45
CA LEU A 70 -4.58 0.33 9.52
C LEU A 70 -5.51 -0.87 9.60
N THR A 71 -6.40 -0.89 10.57
CA THR A 71 -7.34 -1.97 10.80
C THR A 71 -8.77 -1.47 10.53
N PHE A 72 -9.50 -2.14 9.62
CA PHE A 72 -10.90 -1.83 9.32
C PHE A 72 -11.77 -3.05 9.55
N GLY A 73 -13.00 -2.86 10.00
CA GLY A 73 -13.98 -3.93 10.09
C GLY A 73 -14.49 -4.37 8.72
N TYR A 74 -15.01 -5.59 8.62
CA TYR A 74 -15.45 -6.16 7.33
C TYR A 74 -16.66 -5.44 6.71
N MET A 75 -17.41 -4.64 7.47
CA MET A 75 -18.52 -3.81 6.94
C MET A 75 -18.10 -2.37 6.65
N GLU A 76 -16.87 -1.99 7.01
CA GLU A 76 -16.38 -0.63 6.79
C GLU A 76 -15.84 -0.46 5.36
N GLN A 77 -16.07 0.72 4.78
CA GLN A 77 -15.34 1.14 3.60
C GLN A 77 -14.01 1.78 4.04
N PRO A 78 -12.85 1.22 3.64
CA PRO A 78 -11.56 1.75 4.04
C PRO A 78 -11.34 3.16 3.50
N ASN A 79 -11.09 4.12 4.39
CA ASN A 79 -10.71 5.47 4.02
C ASN A 79 -9.34 5.76 4.63
N ILE A 80 -8.29 5.61 3.82
CA ILE A 80 -6.91 5.80 4.26
C ILE A 80 -6.64 7.24 4.71
N PRO A 81 -7.01 8.30 3.96
CA PRO A 81 -6.78 9.68 4.40
C PRO A 81 -7.38 9.99 5.79
N ARG A 82 -8.60 9.51 6.04
CA ARG A 82 -9.29 9.69 7.33
C ARG A 82 -8.62 8.89 8.44
N ALA A 83 -8.21 7.66 8.18
CA ALA A 83 -7.52 6.83 9.16
C ALA A 83 -6.14 7.41 9.50
N LEU A 84 -5.40 7.92 8.52
CA LEU A 84 -4.13 8.59 8.75
C LEU A 84 -4.32 9.87 9.59
N ALA A 85 -5.44 10.59 9.48
CA ALA A 85 -5.71 11.75 10.33
C ALA A 85 -5.70 11.42 11.84
N ILE A 86 -5.98 10.17 12.22
CA ILE A 86 -5.87 9.70 13.60
C ILE A 86 -4.40 9.60 14.03
N CYS A 87 -3.50 9.19 13.14
CA CYS A 87 -2.05 9.18 13.38
C CYS A 87 -1.52 10.58 13.75
N ARG A 88 -2.11 11.64 13.19
CA ARG A 88 -1.75 13.03 13.53
C ARG A 88 -2.00 13.36 15.00
N LYS A 89 -3.07 12.81 15.58
CA LYS A 89 -3.38 12.98 17.01
C LYS A 89 -2.41 12.20 17.90
N GLN A 90 -1.81 11.13 17.39
CA GLN A 90 -0.80 10.31 18.07
C GLN A 90 0.64 10.85 17.90
N GLY A 91 0.80 12.08 17.39
CA GLY A 91 2.08 12.77 17.34
C GLY A 91 2.85 12.64 16.02
N TRP A 92 2.34 11.87 15.04
CA TRP A 92 2.95 11.81 13.72
C TRP A 92 2.49 12.98 12.84
N LYS A 93 3.39 13.94 12.62
CA LYS A 93 3.13 15.09 11.74
C LYS A 93 3.32 14.67 10.29
N PHE A 94 2.22 14.43 9.58
CA PHE A 94 2.21 14.23 8.13
C PHE A 94 1.20 15.18 7.49
N ASP A 95 1.50 15.61 6.26
CA ASP A 95 0.60 16.40 5.43
C ASP A 95 0.24 15.60 4.18
N ILE A 96 -1.06 15.33 4.01
CA ILE A 96 -1.61 14.60 2.87
C ILE A 96 -1.22 15.28 1.55
N MET A 97 -1.14 16.61 1.53
CA MET A 97 -0.83 17.37 0.33
C MET A 97 0.62 17.20 -0.11
N THR A 98 1.55 17.01 0.83
CA THR A 98 2.98 16.77 0.53
C THR A 98 3.35 15.29 0.52
N THR A 99 2.44 14.41 0.91
CA THR A 99 2.65 12.96 0.94
C THR A 99 2.39 12.32 -0.42
N SER A 100 3.33 11.52 -0.90
CA SER A 100 3.17 10.72 -2.13
C SER A 100 2.81 9.28 -1.77
N PHE A 101 1.73 8.76 -2.35
CA PHE A 101 1.27 7.39 -2.12
C PHE A 101 1.75 6.47 -3.23
N PHE A 102 2.53 5.47 -2.88
CA PHE A 102 3.05 4.47 -3.80
C PHE A 102 2.26 3.17 -3.65
N LEU A 103 1.52 2.83 -4.70
CA LEU A 103 0.74 1.60 -4.79
C LEU A 103 1.48 0.61 -5.68
N SER A 104 1.67 -0.60 -5.17
CA SER A 104 2.19 -1.71 -5.97
C SER A 104 1.02 -2.47 -6.59
N ARG A 105 0.79 -2.29 -7.89
CA ARG A 105 -0.19 -3.12 -8.61
C ARG A 105 0.48 -4.43 -9.02
N ARG A 106 -0.05 -5.55 -8.52
CA ARG A 106 0.32 -6.88 -9.03
C ARG A 106 -0.52 -7.16 -10.28
N SER A 107 0.09 -7.08 -11.46
CA SER A 107 -0.59 -7.54 -12.68
C SER A 107 -0.25 -9.00 -12.91
N LEU A 108 -1.27 -9.85 -12.88
CA LEU A 108 -1.14 -11.28 -13.12
C LEU A 108 -0.95 -11.55 -14.63
N LYS A 109 0.07 -12.34 -14.96
CA LYS A 109 0.35 -12.83 -16.32
C LYS A 109 0.35 -14.36 -16.32
N ALA A 110 -0.25 -14.96 -17.35
CA ALA A 110 -0.22 -16.40 -17.55
C ALA A 110 1.22 -16.86 -17.85
N SER A 111 1.73 -17.81 -17.07
CA SER A 111 2.99 -18.50 -17.30
C SER A 111 2.79 -19.71 -18.21
N PRO A 112 3.70 -20.00 -19.16
CA PRO A 112 3.70 -21.26 -19.91
C PRO A 112 3.86 -22.50 -19.03
N ASN A 113 4.39 -22.34 -17.80
CA ASN A 113 4.60 -23.39 -16.82
C ASN A 113 3.53 -23.40 -15.71
N SER A 114 2.38 -22.76 -15.93
CA SER A 114 1.24 -22.84 -15.01
C SER A 114 0.77 -24.30 -14.92
N GLY A 115 0.49 -24.78 -13.70
CA GLY A 115 -0.12 -26.09 -13.48
C GLY A 115 -1.60 -26.15 -13.89
N MET A 116 -2.18 -25.01 -14.32
CA MET A 116 -3.57 -24.88 -14.75
C MET A 116 -3.70 -24.86 -16.28
N PRO A 117 -4.80 -25.39 -16.84
CA PRO A 117 -5.11 -25.23 -18.25
C PRO A 117 -5.22 -23.74 -18.66
N VAL A 118 -4.72 -23.39 -19.86
CA VAL A 118 -4.64 -22.00 -20.36
C VAL A 118 -5.98 -21.24 -20.32
N TRP A 119 -7.12 -21.92 -20.51
CA TRP A 119 -8.43 -21.28 -20.44
C TRP A 119 -8.81 -20.88 -19.01
N GLN A 120 -8.38 -21.65 -18.01
CA GLN A 120 -8.60 -21.38 -16.59
C GLN A 120 -7.75 -20.19 -16.14
N ASP A 121 -6.50 -20.11 -16.60
CA ASP A 121 -5.65 -18.92 -16.38
C ASP A 121 -6.28 -17.66 -16.96
N ARG A 122 -6.82 -17.73 -18.18
CA ARG A 122 -7.48 -16.58 -18.82
C ARG A 122 -8.73 -16.13 -18.05
N LEU A 123 -9.54 -17.07 -17.58
CA LEU A 123 -10.71 -16.78 -16.75
C LEU A 123 -10.29 -16.12 -15.43
N PHE A 124 -9.32 -16.70 -14.73
CA PHE A 124 -8.80 -16.18 -13.46
C PHE A 124 -8.21 -14.77 -13.62
N ILE A 125 -7.39 -14.56 -14.65
CA ILE A 125 -6.83 -13.24 -14.98
C ILE A 125 -7.95 -12.24 -15.32
N GLY A 126 -8.98 -12.66 -16.05
CA GLY A 126 -10.15 -11.82 -16.36
C GLY A 126 -10.91 -11.38 -15.10
N LEU A 127 -11.20 -12.31 -14.19
CA LEU A 127 -11.85 -12.01 -12.91
C LEU A 127 -10.98 -11.12 -12.04
N ALA A 128 -9.68 -11.41 -11.92
CA ALA A 128 -8.75 -10.63 -11.11
C ALA A 128 -8.54 -9.20 -11.63
N ARG A 129 -8.61 -8.98 -12.96
CA ARG A 129 -8.59 -7.64 -13.57
C ARG A 129 -9.87 -6.85 -13.32
N THR A 130 -10.97 -7.53 -13.02
CA THR A 130 -12.29 -6.93 -12.77
C THR A 130 -12.51 -6.65 -11.27
N ALA A 131 -11.62 -7.16 -10.40
CA ALA A 131 -11.62 -6.81 -8.99
C ALA A 131 -11.28 -5.32 -8.81
N ALA A 132 -11.99 -4.65 -7.89
CA ALA A 132 -11.94 -3.20 -7.70
C ALA A 132 -10.51 -2.66 -7.57
N ASP A 133 -10.30 -1.48 -8.16
CA ASP A 133 -9.01 -0.80 -8.09
C ASP A 133 -8.70 -0.42 -6.63
N ALA A 134 -7.50 -0.78 -6.15
CA ALA A 134 -7.09 -0.51 -4.77
C ALA A 134 -7.18 0.99 -4.46
N THR A 135 -6.86 1.84 -5.44
CA THR A 135 -6.91 3.31 -5.31
C THR A 135 -8.32 3.83 -5.00
N GLU A 136 -9.32 3.30 -5.70
CA GLU A 136 -10.73 3.67 -5.53
C GLU A 136 -11.30 3.05 -4.24
N TYR A 137 -10.94 1.80 -3.95
CA TYR A 137 -11.35 1.10 -2.74
C TYR A 137 -10.83 1.76 -1.46
N PHE A 138 -9.59 2.27 -1.47
CA PHE A 138 -8.97 2.93 -0.31
C PHE A 138 -9.20 4.45 -0.25
N GLN A 139 -9.93 5.00 -1.22
CA GLN A 139 -10.27 6.44 -1.32
C GLN A 139 -9.04 7.36 -1.29
N ILE A 140 -7.95 6.95 -1.95
CA ILE A 140 -6.72 7.74 -2.00
C ILE A 140 -6.87 8.83 -3.08
N PRO A 141 -6.51 10.11 -2.79
CA PRO A 141 -6.59 11.18 -3.79
C PRO A 141 -5.76 10.87 -5.05
N THR A 142 -6.42 10.78 -6.20
CA THR A 142 -5.81 10.37 -7.48
C THR A 142 -4.63 11.25 -7.93
N GLY A 143 -4.63 12.54 -7.57
CA GLY A 143 -3.52 13.47 -7.87
C GLY A 143 -2.22 13.22 -7.10
N ARG A 144 -2.19 12.29 -6.13
CA ARG A 144 -1.01 11.99 -5.29
C ARG A 144 -0.62 10.52 -5.29
N VAL A 145 -1.19 9.74 -6.20
CA VAL A 145 -0.94 8.30 -6.34
C VAL A 145 0.08 8.08 -7.44
N VAL A 146 1.15 7.37 -7.10
CA VAL A 146 2.11 6.82 -8.07
C VAL A 146 1.93 5.31 -8.07
N GLU A 147 1.32 4.79 -9.14
CA GLU A 147 1.20 3.36 -9.33
C GLU A 147 2.48 2.81 -9.96
N ILE A 148 3.17 1.92 -9.25
CA ILE A 148 4.32 1.19 -9.77
C ILE A 148 3.89 -0.24 -10.02
N GLY A 149 3.56 -0.54 -11.28
CA GLY A 149 3.13 -1.87 -11.71
C GLY A 149 4.27 -2.89 -11.70
N THR A 150 4.05 -4.02 -11.04
CA THR A 150 4.94 -5.18 -11.09
C THR A 150 4.21 -6.36 -11.75
N GLN A 151 4.85 -7.00 -12.72
CA GLN A 151 4.29 -8.17 -13.42
C GLN A 151 4.65 -9.43 -12.64
N VAL A 152 3.63 -10.17 -12.21
CA VAL A 152 3.80 -11.46 -11.51
C VAL A 152 3.28 -12.55 -12.44
N ALA A 153 4.13 -13.54 -12.74
CA ALA A 153 3.73 -14.72 -13.48
C ALA A 153 3.02 -15.70 -12.52
N ILE A 154 1.88 -16.25 -12.96
CA ILE A 154 1.19 -17.37 -12.30
C ILE A 154 1.33 -18.60 -13.19
#